data_AF-A0A2E2CW65-F1
#
_entry.id   AF-A0A2E2CW65-F1
#
_cell.length_a   1.000
_cell.length_b   1.000
_cell.length_c   1.000
_cell.angle_alpha   90.00
_cell.angle_beta   90.00
_cell.angle_gamma   90.00
#
_symmetry.space_group_name_H-M   'P 1'
#
loop_
_entity.id
_entity.type
_entity.pdbx_description
1 polymer ?
#
loop_
_entity_poly.entity_id
_entity_poly.type
_entity_poly.pdbx_seq_one_letter_code
_entity_poly.pdbx_strand_id
1 'polypeptide(L)'
;MKLGQTYQQNWSVALRAAAAIVGGYIFIAMLTLAIPLVLASAGIELAQSIFLTIIFGFVLYVAIIMAVFHASSAARAWTYLVIASVPPAVIVAFLLPGAV
;
A
#
# COMPACT_ATOMS: atom_id res chain seq x y z
N MET A 1 -14.98 30.81 18.78
CA MET A 1 -15.21 29.65 17.89
C MET A 1 -13.88 29.06 17.39
N LYS A 2 -13.00 28.58 18.30
CA LYS A 2 -11.67 28.02 17.97
C LYS A 2 -11.55 26.50 18.25
N LEU A 3 -12.45 25.92 19.05
CA LEU A 3 -12.40 24.51 19.46
C LEU A 3 -12.73 23.51 18.33
N GLY A 4 -13.61 23.90 17.40
CA GLY A 4 -14.01 23.03 16.29
C GLY A 4 -12.91 22.78 15.25
N GLN A 5 -12.01 23.76 15.02
CA GLN A 5 -10.92 23.62 14.07
C GLN A 5 -9.81 22.69 14.59
N THR A 6 -9.48 22.78 15.88
CA THR A 6 -8.49 21.89 16.51
C THR A 6 -8.96 20.43 16.48
N TYR A 7 -10.25 20.20 16.75
CA TYR A 7 -10.83 18.85 16.72
C TYR A 7 -10.81 18.25 15.31
N GLN A 8 -11.21 19.02 14.28
CA GLN A 8 -11.17 18.57 12.89
C GLN A 8 -9.74 18.34 12.37
N GLN A 9 -8.77 19.19 12.76
CA GLN A 9 -7.37 18.99 12.41
C GLN A 9 -6.80 17.71 13.03
N ASN A 10 -7.05 17.49 14.32
CA ASN A 10 -6.58 16.28 15.02
C ASN A 10 -7.17 15.01 14.39
N TRP A 11 -8.45 15.05 14.01
CA TRP A 11 -9.10 13.92 13.35
C TRP A 11 -8.56 13.66 11.93
N SER A 12 -8.27 14.72 11.17
CA SER A 12 -7.66 14.60 9.84
C SER A 12 -6.29 13.93 9.91
N VAL A 13 -5.45 14.31 10.88
CA VAL A 13 -4.14 13.69 11.10
C VAL A 13 -4.29 12.24 11.54
N ALA A 14 -5.19 11.95 12.48
CA ALA A 14 -5.47 10.58 12.93
C ALA A 14 -5.93 9.67 11.78
N LEU A 15 -6.82 10.15 10.90
CA LEU A 15 -7.29 9.41 9.74
C LEU A 15 -6.19 9.16 8.69
N ARG A 16 -5.27 10.12 8.51
CA ARG A 16 -4.10 9.93 7.63
C ARG A 16 -3.10 8.95 8.24
N ALA A 17 -2.88 9.01 9.55
CA ALA A 17 -2.05 8.04 10.26
C ALA A 17 -2.66 6.63 10.13
N ALA A 18 -3.98 6.49 10.30
CA ALA A 18 -4.68 5.24 10.06
C ALA A 18 -4.55 4.77 8.60
N ALA A 19 -4.68 5.68 7.62
CA ALA A 19 -4.47 5.36 6.21
C ALA A 19 -3.04 4.85 5.95
N ALA A 20 -2.03 5.49 6.52
CA ALA A 20 -0.63 5.12 6.35
C ALA A 20 -0.32 3.77 7.02
N ILE A 21 -0.73 3.61 8.29
CA ILE A 21 -0.42 2.44 9.11
C ILE A 21 -1.24 1.23 8.67
N VAL A 22 -2.56 1.37 8.53
CA VAL A 22 -3.43 0.23 8.20
C VAL A 22 -3.51 0.06 6.69
N GLY A 23 -3.94 1.10 5.98
CA GLY A 23 -4.13 1.03 4.54
C GLY A 23 -2.82 0.81 3.78
N GLY A 24 -1.77 1.55 4.15
CA GLY A 24 -0.44 1.40 3.56
C GLY A 24 0.18 0.02 3.86
N TYR A 25 -0.05 -0.53 5.06
CA TYR A 25 0.47 -1.85 5.40
C TYR A 25 -0.25 -2.98 4.65
N ILE A 26 -1.57 -2.89 4.51
CA ILE A 26 -2.34 -3.82 3.67
C ILE A 26 -1.86 -3.73 2.21
N PHE A 27 -1.68 -2.51 1.69
CA PHE A 27 -1.21 -2.30 0.33
C PHE A 27 0.20 -2.86 0.10
N ILE A 28 1.16 -2.58 1.00
CA ILE A 28 2.51 -3.14 0.87
C ILE A 28 2.50 -4.67 1.01
N ALA A 29 1.70 -5.24 1.92
CA ALA A 29 1.56 -6.69 2.02
C ALA A 29 1.07 -7.29 0.69
N MET A 30 0.11 -6.64 0.02
CA MET A 30 -0.35 -7.09 -1.29
C MET A 30 0.72 -6.95 -2.38
N LEU A 31 1.54 -5.90 -2.35
CA LEU A 31 2.72 -5.78 -3.21
C LEU A 31 3.76 -6.87 -2.94
N THR A 32 3.94 -7.27 -1.68
CA THR A 32 4.86 -8.37 -1.32
C THR A 32 4.41 -9.74 -1.84
N LEU A 33 3.14 -9.88 -2.23
CA LEU A 33 2.64 -11.05 -2.95
C LEU A 33 2.74 -10.86 -4.47
N ALA A 34 2.33 -9.71 -4.97
CA ALA A 34 2.24 -9.45 -6.41
C ALA A 34 3.62 -9.40 -7.10
N ILE A 35 4.59 -8.69 -6.50
CA ILE A 35 5.91 -8.48 -7.13
C ILE A 35 6.64 -9.81 -7.33
N PRO A 36 6.75 -10.71 -6.33
CA PRO A 36 7.41 -11.99 -6.54
C PRO A 36 6.76 -12.85 -7.61
N LEU A 37 5.42 -12.83 -7.71
CA LEU A 37 4.71 -13.57 -8.75
C LEU A 37 5.03 -13.04 -10.16
N VAL A 38 5.10 -11.71 -10.33
CA VAL A 38 5.48 -11.10 -11.62
C VAL A 38 6.92 -11.46 -11.97
N LEU A 39 7.85 -11.33 -11.03
CA LEU A 39 9.27 -11.66 -11.26
C LEU A 39 9.44 -13.16 -11.57
N ALA A 40 8.72 -14.02 -10.87
CA ALA A 40 8.70 -15.46 -11.13
C ALA A 40 8.13 -15.78 -12.52
N SER A 41 7.08 -15.08 -12.95
CA SER A 41 6.53 -15.24 -14.30
C SER A 41 7.50 -14.79 -15.40
N ALA A 42 8.47 -13.94 -15.07
CA ALA A 42 9.57 -13.53 -15.95
C ALA A 42 10.79 -14.48 -15.89
N GLY A 43 10.70 -15.58 -15.15
CA GLY A 43 11.76 -16.61 -15.06
C GLY A 43 12.79 -16.40 -13.93
N ILE A 44 12.58 -15.42 -13.04
CA ILE A 44 13.43 -15.25 -11.85
C ILE A 44 12.99 -16.26 -10.78
N GLU A 45 13.94 -16.84 -10.05
CA GLU A 45 13.61 -17.76 -8.96
C GLU A 45 12.69 -17.10 -7.92
N LEU A 46 11.64 -17.80 -7.47
CA LEU A 46 10.65 -17.26 -6.54
C LEU A 46 11.28 -16.81 -5.22
N ALA A 47 12.21 -17.61 -4.66
CA ALA A 47 12.90 -17.28 -3.42
C ALA A 47 13.72 -15.98 -3.54
N GLN A 48 14.46 -15.83 -4.64
CA GLN A 48 15.19 -14.60 -4.97
C GLN A 48 14.24 -13.40 -5.12
N SER A 49 13.11 -13.60 -5.79
CA SER A 49 12.10 -12.55 -6.00
C SER A 49 11.47 -12.07 -4.69
N ILE A 50 11.15 -12.99 -3.77
CA ILE A 50 10.66 -12.66 -2.42
C ILE A 50 11.73 -11.87 -1.65
N PHE A 51 12.98 -12.33 -1.67
CA PHE A 51 14.08 -11.68 -0.97
C PHE A 51 14.29 -10.23 -1.44
N LEU A 52 14.35 -10.00 -2.76
CA LEU A 52 14.46 -8.66 -3.33
C LEU A 52 13.26 -7.79 -2.91
N THR A 53 12.06 -8.33 -2.99
CA THR A 53 10.83 -7.61 -2.62
C THR A 53 10.82 -7.18 -1.16
N ILE A 54 11.30 -8.03 -0.23
CA ILE A 54 11.38 -7.69 1.19
C ILE A 54 12.40 -6.57 1.43
N ILE A 55 13.59 -6.64 0.81
CA ILE A 55 14.63 -5.61 0.95
C ILE A 55 14.12 -4.25 0.47
N PHE A 56 13.45 -4.21 -0.68
CA PHE A 56 12.90 -2.98 -1.23
C PHE A 56 11.56 -2.59 -0.58
N GLY A 57 10.90 -3.51 0.14
CA GLY A 57 9.58 -3.32 0.73
C GLY A 57 9.53 -2.16 1.72
N PHE A 58 10.61 -1.94 2.49
CA PHE A 58 10.69 -0.78 3.38
C PHE A 58 10.70 0.54 2.61
N VAL A 59 11.49 0.63 1.54
CA VAL A 59 11.56 1.83 0.68
C VAL A 59 10.21 2.12 0.04
N LEU A 60 9.53 1.08 -0.46
CA LEU A 60 8.16 1.20 -0.99
C LEU A 60 7.19 1.69 0.09
N TYR A 61 7.27 1.14 1.31
CA TYR A 61 6.39 1.54 2.40
C TYR A 61 6.61 3.00 2.84
N VAL A 62 7.86 3.46 2.89
CA VAL A 62 8.17 4.88 3.16
C VAL A 62 7.55 5.79 2.09
N ALA A 63 7.67 5.42 0.81
CA ALA A 63 7.05 6.17 -0.28
C ALA A 63 5.51 6.22 -0.16
N ILE A 64 4.88 5.12 0.25
CA ILE A 64 3.44 5.05 0.52
C ILE A 64 3.05 6.01 1.66
N ILE A 65 3.79 6.00 2.77
CA ILE A 65 3.54 6.91 3.90
C ILE A 65 3.64 8.37 3.44
N MET A 66 4.70 8.72 2.70
CA MET A 66 4.88 10.07 2.17
C MET A 66 3.72 10.48 1.27
N ALA A 67 3.26 9.61 0.38
CA ALA A 67 2.13 9.87 -0.50
C ALA A 67 0.82 10.10 0.29
N VAL A 68 0.56 9.31 1.33
CA VAL A 68 -0.61 9.46 2.21
C VAL A 68 -0.63 10.82 2.90
N PHE A 69 0.52 11.27 3.43
CA PHE A 69 0.60 12.57 4.10
C PHE A 69 0.64 13.75 3.12
N HIS A 70 1.10 13.53 1.88
CA HIS A 70 1.06 14.53 0.81
C HIS A 70 -0.36 14.75 0.24
N ALA A 71 -1.28 13.79 0.41
CA ALA A 71 -2.63 13.92 -0.11
C ALA A 71 -3.38 15.15 0.45
N SER A 72 -4.21 15.78 -0.38
CA SER A 72 -4.91 17.02 0.02
C SER A 72 -5.99 16.80 1.08
N SER A 73 -6.48 15.57 1.26
CA SER A 73 -7.44 15.20 2.31
C SER A 73 -7.28 13.73 2.72
N ALA A 74 -7.75 13.38 3.92
CA ALA A 74 -7.72 11.99 4.39
C ALA A 74 -8.53 11.05 3.48
N ALA A 75 -9.68 11.51 2.97
CA ALA A 75 -10.49 10.75 2.02
C ALA A 75 -9.71 10.42 0.73
N ARG A 76 -8.99 11.39 0.15
CA ARG A 76 -8.17 11.16 -1.04
C ARG A 76 -7.03 10.17 -0.78
N ALA A 77 -6.40 10.20 0.39
CA ALA A 77 -5.37 9.22 0.75
C ALA A 77 -5.92 7.79 0.70
N TRP A 78 -7.08 7.54 1.31
CA TRP A 78 -7.76 6.24 1.24
C TRP A 78 -8.15 5.87 -0.19
N THR A 79 -8.74 6.80 -0.96
CA THR A 79 -9.09 6.54 -2.36
C THR A 79 -7.87 6.15 -3.19
N TYR A 80 -6.74 6.83 -3.02
CA TYR A 80 -5.51 6.49 -3.73
C TYR A 80 -4.96 5.13 -3.33
N LEU A 81 -5.01 4.75 -2.04
CA LEU A 81 -4.63 3.41 -1.61
C LEU A 81 -5.52 2.32 -2.21
N VAL A 82 -6.85 2.54 -2.25
CA VAL A 82 -7.79 1.60 -2.86
C VAL A 82 -7.51 1.44 -4.35
N ILE A 83 -7.36 2.56 -5.07
CA ILE A 83 -7.06 2.54 -6.51
C ILE A 83 -5.71 1.86 -6.77
N ALA A 84 -4.67 2.22 -6.01
CA ALA A 84 -3.34 1.65 -6.16
C ALA A 84 -3.29 0.15 -5.81
N SER A 85 -4.22 -0.33 -4.98
CA SER A 85 -4.36 -1.75 -4.64
C SER A 85 -4.97 -2.59 -5.77
N VAL A 86 -5.65 -1.98 -6.75
CA VAL A 86 -6.29 -2.73 -7.85
C VAL A 86 -5.28 -3.52 -8.68
N PRO A 87 -4.18 -2.94 -9.20
CA PRO A 87 -3.20 -3.69 -9.98
C PRO A 87 -2.59 -4.90 -9.25
N PRO A 88 -2.05 -4.81 -8.02
CA PRO A 88 -1.51 -5.99 -7.35
C PRO A 88 -2.58 -7.02 -6.99
N ALA A 89 -3.82 -6.60 -6.69
CA ALA A 89 -4.92 -7.55 -6.48
C ALA A 89 -5.22 -8.36 -7.76
N VAL A 90 -5.27 -7.69 -8.91
CA VAL A 90 -5.45 -8.34 -10.21
C VAL A 90 -4.31 -9.31 -10.49
N ILE A 91 -3.06 -8.89 -10.29
CA ILE A 91 -1.88 -9.74 -10.47
C ILE A 91 -1.96 -11.00 -9.61
N VAL A 92 -2.27 -10.85 -8.31
CA VAL A 92 -2.40 -11.98 -7.40
C VAL A 92 -3.54 -12.91 -7.84
N ALA A 93 -4.69 -12.38 -8.24
CA ALA A 93 -5.83 -13.19 -8.68
C ALA A 93 -5.53 -14.03 -9.92
N PHE A 94 -4.70 -13.55 -10.86
CA PHE A 94 -4.38 -14.26 -12.10
C PHE A 94 -3.13 -15.15 -12.00
N LEU A 95 -2.16 -14.79 -11.17
CA LEU A 95 -0.87 -15.50 -11.09
C LEU A 95 -0.74 -16.44 -9.89
N LEU A 96 -1.58 -16.29 -8.86
CA LEU A 96 -1.53 -17.18 -7.70
C LEU A 96 -2.16 -18.53 -8.08
N PRO A 97 -1.42 -19.66 -8.01
CA PRO A 97 -1.98 -20.98 -8.30
C PRO A 97 -3.11 -21.31 -7.33
N GLY A 98 -4.31 -21.61 -7.84
CA GLY A 98 -5.49 -21.97 -7.03
C GLY A 98 -6.44 -20.82 -6.68
N ALA A 99 -6.32 -19.66 -7.33
CA ALA A 99 -7.23 -18.52 -7.14
C ALA A 99 -8.56 -18.60 -7.94
N VAL A 100 -8.76 -19.64 -8.78
CA VAL A 100 -10.00 -19.92 -9.52
C VAL A 100 -10.33 -21.40 -9.48
#